data_AF-S0FND0-F1
#
_entry.id   AF-S0FND0-F1
#
_cell.length_a   1.000
_cell.length_b   1.000
_cell.length_c   1.000
_cell.angle_alpha   90.00
_cell.angle_beta   90.00
_cell.angle_gamma   90.00
#
_symmetry.space_group_name_H-M   'P 1'
#
loop_
_entity.id
_entity.type
_entity.pdbx_description
1 polymer ?
#
loop_
_entity_poly.entity_id
_entity_poly.type
_entity_poly.pdbx_seq_one_letter_code
_entity_poly.pdbx_strand_id
1 'polypeptide(L)'
;MQFTANYDFKKPGGTDLVNVDDLNTNFDNIDAALTPSADPTLVPASSGPAKLFQWVSWITNRIKAITGKDKWYEAPDTNLADIVSTATANKVLKLNGDARLPASITGDADTLDGKHADAFAPVNHTHAAPFFAKTGVVSHGNKIQKTPGYQNYEYMVSLASIDAYGSSFDISLATRGSYPNYYTVASDITRLGYVCSVDKTTLVVTAQALADNNTWVSGSANYIEIAWN
;
A
#
# COMPACT_ATOMS: atom_id res chain seq x y z
N MET A 1 -61.84 41.94 35.43
CA MET A 1 -61.24 40.61 35.27
C MET A 1 -59.89 40.72 34.58
N GLN A 2 -58.83 40.20 35.21
CA GLN A 2 -57.49 40.12 34.61
C GLN A 2 -57.25 38.72 34.05
N PHE A 3 -56.24 38.55 33.20
CA PHE A 3 -55.87 37.25 32.62
C PHE A 3 -54.38 36.98 32.82
N THR A 4 -54.01 35.70 32.98
CA THR A 4 -52.60 35.30 33.01
C THR A 4 -52.01 35.27 31.60
N ALA A 5 -50.75 35.67 31.41
CA ALA A 5 -50.15 35.80 30.09
C ALA A 5 -49.96 34.49 29.28
N ASN A 6 -49.91 33.32 29.92
CA ASN A 6 -49.51 32.07 29.26
C ASN A 6 -50.70 31.23 28.75
N TYR A 7 -51.76 31.15 29.57
CA TYR A 7 -52.94 30.32 29.32
C TYR A 7 -54.25 31.10 29.52
N ASP A 8 -54.17 32.43 29.65
CA ASP A 8 -55.35 33.30 29.79
C ASP A 8 -56.30 32.86 30.91
N PHE A 9 -55.76 32.34 32.02
CA PHE A 9 -56.55 32.03 33.19
C PHE A 9 -57.16 33.29 33.77
N LYS A 10 -58.46 33.25 34.05
CA LYS A 10 -59.21 34.34 34.65
C LYS A 10 -58.73 34.58 36.08
N LYS A 11 -58.28 35.79 36.36
CA LYS A 11 -57.79 36.22 37.68
C LYS A 11 -58.70 37.32 38.23
N PRO A 12 -59.42 37.07 39.34
CA PRO A 12 -60.17 38.11 40.05
C PRO A 12 -59.22 39.22 40.53
N GLY A 13 -59.67 40.48 40.42
CA GLY A 13 -59.03 41.61 41.09
C GLY A 13 -59.22 41.55 42.61
N GLY A 14 -58.45 42.35 43.36
CA GLY A 14 -58.47 42.32 44.83
C GLY A 14 -59.82 42.65 45.48
N THR A 15 -60.73 43.29 44.74
CA THR A 15 -62.09 43.63 45.18
C THR A 15 -63.18 42.86 44.43
N ASP A 16 -62.80 41.98 43.49
CA ASP A 16 -63.77 41.23 42.68
C ASP A 16 -64.36 40.08 43.50
N LEU A 17 -65.67 39.85 43.39
CA LEU A 17 -66.29 38.62 43.88
C LEU A 17 -65.83 37.45 43.01
N VAL A 18 -65.39 36.36 43.63
CA VAL A 18 -64.94 35.16 42.90
C VAL A 18 -66.15 34.46 42.27
N ASN A 19 -66.12 34.28 40.96
CA ASN A 19 -67.12 33.52 40.22
C ASN A 19 -66.68 32.04 40.10
N VAL A 20 -67.55 31.11 40.51
CA VAL A 20 -67.30 29.66 40.45
C VAL A 20 -67.13 29.17 39.00
N ASP A 21 -67.85 29.76 38.04
CA ASP A 21 -67.74 29.37 36.63
C ASP A 21 -66.35 29.69 36.07
N ASP A 22 -65.75 30.80 36.51
CA ASP A 22 -64.39 31.18 36.13
C ASP A 22 -63.35 30.23 36.71
N LEU A 23 -63.56 29.77 37.96
CA LEU A 23 -62.71 28.77 38.58
C LEU A 23 -62.78 27.45 37.82
N ASN A 24 -63.98 26.95 37.55
CA ASN A 24 -64.18 25.70 36.81
C ASN A 24 -63.51 25.78 35.43
N THR A 25 -63.72 26.87 34.70
CA THR A 25 -63.08 27.10 33.39
C THR A 25 -61.54 27.06 33.50
N ASN A 26 -60.96 27.71 34.51
CA ASN A 26 -59.51 27.69 34.70
C ASN A 26 -59.00 26.29 35.04
N PHE A 27 -59.72 25.53 35.87
CA PHE A 27 -59.36 24.15 36.20
C PHE A 27 -59.41 23.24 34.98
N ASP A 28 -60.43 23.36 34.12
CA ASP A 28 -60.50 22.61 32.86
C ASP A 28 -59.31 22.94 31.95
N ASN A 29 -58.95 24.23 31.86
CA ASN A 29 -57.79 24.66 31.06
C ASN A 29 -56.46 24.16 31.65
N ILE A 30 -56.33 24.10 32.98
CA ILE A 30 -55.15 23.55 33.66
C ILE A 30 -55.05 22.04 33.39
N ASP A 31 -56.15 21.30 33.53
CA ASP A 31 -56.18 19.86 33.30
C ASP A 31 -55.77 19.50 31.85
N ALA A 32 -56.32 20.24 30.88
CA ALA A 32 -55.93 20.11 29.48
C ALA A 32 -54.44 20.46 29.24
N ALA A 33 -53.91 21.48 29.92
CA ALA A 33 -52.50 21.86 29.78
C ALA A 33 -51.54 20.84 30.40
N LEU A 34 -51.98 20.08 31.42
CA LEU A 34 -51.19 19.04 32.10
C LEU A 34 -51.23 17.68 31.40
N THR A 35 -52.04 17.51 30.36
CA THR A 35 -52.19 16.27 29.59
C THR A 35 -51.83 16.41 28.10
N PRO A 36 -50.66 17.02 27.75
CA PRO A 36 -50.32 17.26 26.35
C PRO A 36 -50.00 15.97 25.58
N SER A 37 -50.36 15.92 24.30
CA SER A 37 -49.83 14.94 23.36
C SER A 37 -48.51 15.43 22.77
N ALA A 38 -47.50 14.57 22.66
CA ALA A 38 -46.24 14.95 22.03
C ALA A 38 -46.36 14.93 20.49
N ASP A 39 -45.84 15.97 19.82
CA ASP A 39 -45.64 15.95 18.36
C ASP A 39 -44.13 15.88 18.02
N PRO A 40 -43.62 14.74 17.54
CA PRO A 40 -42.21 14.58 17.22
C PRO A 40 -41.74 15.40 16.00
N THR A 41 -42.64 16.06 15.26
CA THR A 41 -42.28 16.89 14.10
C THR A 41 -41.94 18.33 14.46
N LEU A 42 -42.32 18.79 15.65
CA LEU A 42 -42.03 20.15 16.11
C LEU A 42 -40.56 20.31 16.52
N VAL A 43 -39.85 21.17 15.78
CA VAL A 43 -38.46 21.52 16.03
C VAL A 43 -38.36 22.60 17.13
N PRO A 44 -37.38 22.52 18.06
CA PRO A 44 -37.15 23.59 19.03
C PRO A 44 -36.89 24.94 18.35
N ALA A 45 -37.65 25.97 18.74
CA ALA A 45 -37.56 27.30 18.15
C ALA A 45 -36.80 28.32 19.01
N SER A 46 -36.67 28.06 20.32
CA SER A 46 -35.92 28.91 21.26
C SER A 46 -35.56 28.11 22.52
N SER A 47 -34.75 28.69 23.40
CA SER A 47 -34.49 28.15 24.75
C SER A 47 -35.60 28.47 25.75
N GLY A 48 -36.79 28.86 25.27
CA GLY A 48 -37.94 29.29 26.07
C GLY A 48 -38.12 30.82 26.15
N PRO A 49 -39.20 31.28 26.80
CA PRO A 49 -40.28 30.47 27.39
C PRO A 49 -41.18 29.79 26.33
N ALA A 50 -41.77 28.65 26.67
CA ALA A 50 -42.68 27.89 25.81
C ALA A 50 -43.73 27.13 26.64
N LYS A 51 -44.85 26.75 26.01
CA LYS A 51 -45.93 25.96 26.64
C LYS A 51 -45.50 24.50 26.87
N LEU A 52 -46.18 23.79 27.77
CA LEU A 52 -45.81 22.41 28.13
C LEU A 52 -45.84 21.47 26.92
N PHE A 53 -46.90 21.56 26.09
CA PHE A 53 -47.00 20.84 24.82
C PHE A 53 -45.78 21.06 23.91
N GLN A 54 -45.27 22.29 23.82
CA GLN A 54 -44.11 22.61 22.98
C GLN A 54 -42.85 21.95 23.54
N TRP A 55 -42.61 22.06 24.85
CA TRP A 55 -41.46 21.39 25.50
C TRP A 55 -41.49 19.87 25.31
N VAL A 56 -42.65 19.25 25.54
CA VAL A 56 -42.84 17.79 25.38
C VAL A 56 -42.58 17.38 23.93
N SER A 57 -43.09 18.16 22.97
CA SER A 57 -42.90 17.91 21.53
C SER A 57 -41.43 18.08 21.12
N TRP A 58 -40.76 19.13 21.59
CA TRP A 58 -39.33 19.38 21.33
C TRP A 58 -38.44 18.29 21.89
N ILE A 59 -38.69 17.82 23.11
CA ILE A 59 -37.94 16.71 23.72
C ILE A 59 -38.15 15.43 22.90
N THR A 60 -39.40 15.15 22.49
CA THR A 60 -39.74 13.99 21.66
C THR A 60 -39.04 14.04 20.30
N ASN A 61 -39.01 15.22 19.66
CA ASN A 61 -38.27 15.47 18.42
C ASN A 61 -36.76 15.19 18.58
N ARG A 62 -36.15 15.61 19.70
CA ARG A 62 -34.73 15.34 19.98
C ARG A 62 -34.46 13.86 20.22
N ILE A 63 -35.33 13.16 20.95
CA ILE A 63 -35.23 11.71 21.15
C ILE A 63 -35.28 10.99 19.80
N LYS A 64 -36.25 11.31 18.93
CA LYS A 64 -36.35 10.77 17.56
C LYS A 64 -35.07 11.00 16.76
N ALA A 65 -34.47 12.19 16.86
CA ALA A 65 -33.22 12.50 16.16
C ALA A 65 -32.02 11.68 16.68
N ILE A 66 -31.99 11.33 17.97
CA ILE A 66 -30.92 10.54 18.59
C ILE A 66 -31.09 9.05 18.28
N THR A 67 -32.32 8.53 18.41
CA THR A 67 -32.59 7.09 18.30
C THR A 67 -32.92 6.63 16.88
N GLY A 68 -33.29 7.56 15.99
CA GLY A 68 -33.79 7.25 14.65
C GLY A 68 -35.17 6.59 14.63
N LYS A 69 -35.84 6.44 15.79
CA LYS A 69 -37.13 5.77 15.92
C LYS A 69 -38.31 6.69 15.65
N ASP A 70 -39.39 6.14 15.11
CA ASP A 70 -40.59 6.92 14.84
C ASP A 70 -41.34 7.31 16.10
N LYS A 71 -41.30 6.45 17.13
CA LYS A 71 -41.91 6.72 18.43
C LYS A 71 -40.86 6.81 19.53
N TRP A 72 -41.01 7.79 20.42
CA TRP A 72 -40.02 8.07 21.48
C TRP A 72 -39.87 6.95 22.51
N TYR A 73 -40.89 6.09 22.64
CA TYR A 73 -40.92 4.97 23.59
C TYR A 73 -40.47 3.64 22.97
N GLU A 74 -40.09 3.63 21.68
CA GLU A 74 -39.46 2.46 21.06
C GLU A 74 -38.02 2.34 21.56
N ALA A 75 -37.59 1.10 21.82
CA ALA A 75 -36.23 0.84 22.25
C ALA A 75 -35.22 1.26 21.16
N PRO A 76 -34.13 1.96 21.52
CA PRO A 76 -33.06 2.25 20.56
C PRO A 76 -32.34 0.97 20.12
N ASP A 77 -31.69 1.00 18.96
CA ASP A 77 -30.99 -0.18 18.41
C ASP A 77 -29.73 -0.56 19.22
N THR A 78 -29.15 0.41 19.92
CA THR A 78 -28.01 0.21 20.83
C THR A 78 -28.18 1.06 22.09
N ASN A 79 -27.66 0.57 23.20
CA ASN A 79 -27.64 1.28 24.48
C ASN A 79 -26.21 1.80 24.78
N LEU A 80 -26.09 2.84 25.60
CA LEU A 80 -24.77 3.38 26.01
C LEU A 80 -23.91 2.34 26.76
N ALA A 81 -24.53 1.34 27.40
CA ALA A 81 -23.81 0.24 28.02
C ALA A 81 -23.23 -0.76 27.01
N ASP A 82 -23.58 -0.63 25.71
CA ASP A 82 -22.91 -1.34 24.63
C ASP A 82 -21.54 -0.74 24.31
N ILE A 83 -21.25 0.48 24.78
CA ILE A 83 -19.97 1.14 24.52
C ILE A 83 -18.95 0.80 25.62
N VAL A 84 -17.97 -0.04 25.28
CA VAL A 84 -16.99 -0.63 26.21
C VAL A 84 -15.57 -0.12 25.97
N SER A 85 -14.71 -0.16 26.99
CA SER A 85 -13.27 0.13 26.89
C SER A 85 -12.40 -1.12 26.73
N THR A 86 -12.99 -2.30 26.93
CA THR A 86 -12.36 -3.61 26.73
C THR A 86 -13.16 -4.40 25.70
N ALA A 87 -12.47 -5.10 24.79
CA ALA A 87 -13.11 -5.89 23.76
C ALA A 87 -14.05 -6.94 24.39
N THR A 88 -15.35 -6.79 24.14
CA THR A 88 -16.40 -7.63 24.70
C THR A 88 -17.32 -8.05 23.55
N ALA A 89 -17.72 -9.33 23.54
CA ALA A 89 -18.61 -9.85 22.50
C ALA A 89 -19.92 -9.06 22.44
N ASN A 90 -20.38 -8.73 21.22
CA ASN A 90 -21.61 -7.99 20.95
C ASN A 90 -21.65 -6.56 21.53
N LYS A 91 -20.49 -5.92 21.67
CA LYS A 91 -20.33 -4.55 22.19
C LYS A 91 -19.49 -3.69 21.25
N VAL A 92 -19.67 -2.38 21.31
CA VAL A 92 -18.92 -1.39 20.55
C VAL A 92 -17.70 -0.93 21.36
N LEU A 93 -16.49 -1.07 20.82
CA LEU A 93 -15.26 -0.67 21.50
C LEU A 93 -14.96 0.83 21.27
N LYS A 94 -14.67 1.57 22.35
CA LYS A 94 -14.22 2.98 22.26
C LYS A 94 -12.81 3.06 21.66
N LEU A 95 -12.53 4.14 20.92
CA LEU A 95 -11.17 4.50 20.55
C LEU A 95 -10.33 4.80 21.79
N ASN A 96 -9.02 4.57 21.69
CA ASN A 96 -8.06 4.92 22.74
C ASN A 96 -7.67 6.42 22.67
N GLY A 97 -6.78 6.85 23.57
CA GLY A 97 -6.28 8.23 23.61
C GLY A 97 -5.54 8.70 22.36
N ASP A 98 -5.09 7.77 21.52
CA ASP A 98 -4.41 8.04 20.24
C ASP A 98 -5.39 8.04 19.04
N ALA A 99 -6.71 8.01 19.30
CA ALA A 99 -7.76 7.88 18.30
C ALA A 99 -7.67 6.58 17.46
N ARG A 100 -7.15 5.49 18.03
CA ARG A 100 -7.06 4.16 17.41
C ARG A 100 -8.01 3.17 18.07
N LEU A 101 -8.47 2.17 17.32
CA LEU A 101 -9.24 1.05 17.87
C LEU A 101 -8.28 0.15 18.70
N PRO A 102 -8.45 0.01 20.03
CA PRO A 102 -7.56 -0.79 20.87
C PRO A 102 -7.93 -2.28 20.82
N ALA A 103 -8.04 -2.83 19.61
CA ALA A 103 -8.28 -4.26 19.38
C ALA A 103 -7.18 -4.81 18.48
N SER A 104 -6.66 -5.98 18.83
CA SER A 104 -5.92 -6.80 17.88
C SER A 104 -6.93 -7.46 16.96
N ILE A 105 -6.78 -7.26 15.65
CA ILE A 105 -7.52 -8.04 14.68
C ILE A 105 -6.75 -9.34 14.46
N THR A 106 -7.16 -10.41 15.13
CA THR A 106 -6.58 -11.73 14.92
C THR A 106 -7.34 -12.45 13.81
N GLY A 107 -6.65 -13.09 12.86
CA GLY A 107 -7.25 -13.86 11.75
C GLY A 107 -6.95 -13.33 10.34
N ASP A 108 -7.90 -13.49 9.40
CA ASP A 108 -7.75 -13.23 7.96
C ASP A 108 -7.35 -11.79 7.59
N ALA A 109 -7.51 -10.83 8.49
CA ALA A 109 -7.11 -9.44 8.23
C ALA A 109 -5.63 -9.16 8.56
N ASP A 110 -5.01 -9.95 9.44
CA ASP A 110 -3.57 -9.86 9.76
C ASP A 110 -2.72 -10.74 8.85
N THR A 111 -3.37 -11.63 8.09
CA THR A 111 -2.71 -12.58 7.21
C THR A 111 -3.22 -12.40 5.78
N LEU A 112 -2.33 -12.16 4.84
CA LEU A 112 -2.66 -12.28 3.42
C LEU A 112 -2.58 -13.77 3.07
N ASP A 113 -3.66 -14.38 2.59
CA ASP A 113 -3.73 -15.82 2.28
C ASP A 113 -3.26 -16.74 3.43
N GLY A 114 -3.56 -16.36 4.68
CA GLY A 114 -3.17 -17.14 5.86
C GLY A 114 -1.67 -17.05 6.20
N LYS A 115 -0.94 -16.10 5.62
CA LYS A 115 0.47 -15.82 5.91
C LYS A 115 0.69 -14.37 6.36
N HIS A 116 1.58 -14.16 7.33
CA HIS A 116 2.05 -12.82 7.68
C HIS A 116 2.97 -12.26 6.57
N ALA A 117 3.23 -10.94 6.60
CA ALA A 117 4.04 -10.24 5.59
C ALA A 117 5.45 -10.85 5.40
N ASP A 118 6.02 -11.44 6.45
CA ASP A 118 7.32 -12.11 6.47
C ASP A 118 7.38 -13.37 5.58
N ALA A 119 6.24 -13.99 5.28
CA ALA A 119 6.17 -15.13 4.38
C ALA A 119 6.30 -14.76 2.89
N PHE A 120 6.08 -13.49 2.54
CA PHE A 120 6.09 -13.02 1.16
C PHE A 120 7.44 -12.40 0.76
N ALA A 121 8.27 -12.00 1.72
CA ALA A 121 9.63 -11.57 1.47
C ALA A 121 10.52 -11.84 2.70
N PRO A 122 11.58 -12.67 2.57
CA PRO A 122 12.66 -12.66 3.55
C PRO A 122 13.21 -11.23 3.68
N VAL A 123 13.42 -10.78 4.92
CA VAL A 123 14.00 -9.45 5.26
C VAL A 123 15.34 -9.20 4.55
N ASN A 124 15.98 -10.26 4.03
CA ASN A 124 17.29 -10.24 3.39
C ASN A 124 17.28 -10.67 1.91
N HIS A 125 16.14 -10.63 1.20
CA HIS A 125 16.23 -10.90 -0.23
C HIS A 125 17.05 -9.78 -0.90
N THR A 126 18.15 -10.19 -1.52
CA THR A 126 19.03 -9.31 -2.29
C THR A 126 18.72 -9.55 -3.75
N HIS A 127 18.44 -8.49 -4.51
CA HIS A 127 18.44 -8.54 -5.96
C HIS A 127 19.90 -8.67 -6.42
N ALA A 128 20.46 -9.87 -6.27
CA ALA A 128 21.77 -10.16 -6.84
C ALA A 128 21.63 -10.14 -8.36
N ALA A 129 22.04 -9.04 -9.00
CA ALA A 129 22.33 -9.05 -10.42
C ALA A 129 23.47 -10.06 -10.64
N PRO A 130 23.26 -11.18 -11.35
CA PRO A 130 24.23 -12.25 -11.41
C PRO A 130 25.30 -11.93 -12.46
N PHE A 131 26.23 -11.02 -12.14
CA PHE A 131 27.49 -10.92 -12.89
C PHE A 131 28.45 -12.00 -12.37
N PHE A 132 28.32 -13.22 -12.90
CA PHE A 132 29.32 -14.27 -12.67
C PHE A 132 30.34 -14.26 -13.81
N ALA A 133 31.39 -13.44 -13.69
CA ALA A 133 32.58 -13.58 -14.52
C ALA A 133 33.31 -14.87 -14.09
N LYS A 134 33.41 -15.85 -14.99
CA LYS A 134 34.21 -17.06 -14.75
C LYS A 134 35.56 -16.90 -15.44
N THR A 135 36.59 -16.56 -14.66
CA THR A 135 37.98 -16.43 -15.12
C THR A 135 38.60 -17.80 -15.42
N GLY A 136 39.39 -17.91 -16.49
CA GLY A 136 40.17 -19.10 -16.83
C GLY A 136 41.20 -18.83 -17.92
N VAL A 137 42.36 -19.49 -17.84
CA VAL A 137 43.45 -19.40 -18.83
C VAL A 137 43.14 -20.30 -20.02
N VAL A 138 43.23 -19.78 -21.24
CA VAL A 138 43.02 -20.55 -22.48
C VAL A 138 44.21 -20.33 -23.43
N SER A 139 45.07 -21.35 -23.54
CA SER A 139 46.18 -21.37 -24.51
C SER A 139 45.70 -21.65 -25.94
N HIS A 140 46.53 -21.32 -26.94
CA HIS A 140 46.28 -21.62 -28.35
C HIS A 140 45.87 -23.09 -28.58
N GLY A 141 44.76 -23.32 -29.27
CA GLY A 141 44.27 -24.67 -29.60
C GLY A 141 43.45 -25.34 -28.50
N ASN A 142 43.26 -24.69 -27.35
CA ASN A 142 42.43 -25.23 -26.28
C ASN A 142 40.93 -24.99 -26.54
N LYS A 143 40.12 -25.92 -26.02
CA LYS A 143 38.66 -25.84 -26.06
C LYS A 143 38.14 -25.01 -24.88
N ILE A 144 37.23 -24.09 -25.16
CA ILE A 144 36.47 -23.40 -24.11
C ILE A 144 35.30 -24.28 -23.64
N GLN A 145 35.06 -24.29 -22.33
CA GLN A 145 33.92 -24.99 -21.73
C GLN A 145 32.68 -24.10 -21.83
N LYS A 146 31.55 -24.64 -22.29
CA LYS A 146 30.27 -23.93 -22.22
C LYS A 146 29.86 -23.74 -20.76
N THR A 147 29.47 -22.53 -20.39
CA THR A 147 28.82 -22.30 -19.09
C THR A 147 27.39 -22.86 -19.16
N PRO A 148 27.00 -23.80 -18.28
CA PRO A 148 25.64 -24.32 -18.25
C PRO A 148 24.61 -23.19 -18.02
N GLY A 149 23.53 -23.16 -18.81
CA GLY A 149 22.39 -22.25 -18.60
C GLY A 149 22.33 -21.01 -19.50
N TYR A 150 23.27 -20.82 -20.42
CA TYR A 150 23.38 -19.61 -21.23
C TYR A 150 23.24 -19.93 -22.74
N GLN A 151 22.21 -19.37 -23.42
CA GLN A 151 21.76 -19.81 -24.77
C GLN A 151 21.76 -18.73 -25.89
N ASN A 152 21.88 -17.44 -25.55
CA ASN A 152 21.58 -16.30 -26.43
C ASN A 152 22.76 -15.44 -26.94
N TYR A 153 24.00 -15.66 -26.50
CA TYR A 153 25.20 -15.11 -27.14
C TYR A 153 26.25 -16.22 -27.21
N GLU A 154 26.82 -16.45 -28.39
CA GLU A 154 27.60 -17.67 -28.60
C GLU A 154 28.92 -17.63 -27.83
N TYR A 155 29.83 -16.67 -28.05
CA TYR A 155 31.10 -16.54 -27.29
C TYR A 155 31.68 -15.12 -27.41
N MET A 156 32.28 -14.59 -26.32
CA MET A 156 33.17 -13.41 -26.35
C MET A 156 34.53 -13.82 -25.76
N VAL A 157 35.64 -13.39 -26.37
CA VAL A 157 37.00 -13.79 -25.97
C VAL A 157 37.87 -12.54 -25.87
N SER A 158 38.07 -12.02 -24.66
CA SER A 158 39.12 -11.02 -24.44
C SER A 158 40.49 -11.70 -24.58
N LEU A 159 41.48 -10.97 -25.06
CA LEU A 159 42.85 -11.47 -25.18
C LEU A 159 43.74 -10.42 -24.56
N ALA A 160 44.24 -10.71 -23.35
CA ALA A 160 45.43 -10.03 -22.87
C ALA A 160 46.63 -10.67 -23.59
N SER A 161 46.99 -10.13 -24.75
CA SER A 161 48.29 -10.43 -25.34
C SER A 161 49.36 -9.84 -24.44
N ILE A 162 50.37 -10.64 -24.09
CA ILE A 162 51.65 -10.16 -23.63
C ILE A 162 52.46 -9.93 -24.91
N ASP A 163 52.78 -8.68 -25.25
CA ASP A 163 53.81 -8.45 -26.27
C ASP A 163 55.14 -9.09 -25.84
N ALA A 164 56.16 -9.12 -26.71
CA ALA A 164 57.48 -9.62 -26.33
C ALA A 164 58.11 -8.88 -25.11
N TYR A 165 57.44 -7.84 -24.59
CA TYR A 165 57.87 -6.95 -23.53
C TYR A 165 57.03 -7.04 -22.24
N GLY A 166 56.04 -7.92 -22.13
CA GLY A 166 55.29 -8.14 -20.88
C GLY A 166 54.00 -7.32 -20.72
N SER A 167 53.59 -6.52 -21.70
CA SER A 167 52.45 -5.60 -21.57
C SER A 167 51.13 -6.30 -21.88
N SER A 168 50.15 -6.24 -20.97
CA SER A 168 48.77 -6.73 -21.21
C SER A 168 47.90 -5.62 -21.81
N PHE A 169 47.13 -5.93 -22.85
CA PHE A 169 46.11 -5.02 -23.39
C PHE A 169 44.79 -5.73 -23.57
N ASP A 170 43.68 -5.05 -23.21
CA ASP A 170 42.33 -5.58 -23.35
C ASP A 170 41.81 -5.35 -24.77
N ILE A 171 41.32 -6.41 -25.41
CA ILE A 171 40.74 -6.34 -26.75
C ILE A 171 39.22 -6.52 -26.63
N SER A 172 38.49 -5.41 -26.71
CA SER A 172 37.02 -5.41 -26.70
C SER A 172 36.45 -5.85 -28.05
N LEU A 173 35.50 -6.79 -28.02
CA LEU A 173 34.96 -7.42 -29.21
C LEU A 173 33.63 -6.80 -29.60
N ALA A 174 33.55 -6.24 -30.80
CA ALA A 174 32.31 -5.97 -31.49
C ALA A 174 32.26 -6.89 -32.72
N THR A 175 31.26 -7.78 -32.79
CA THR A 175 31.08 -8.69 -33.92
C THR A 175 31.05 -7.92 -35.24
N ARG A 176 32.02 -8.17 -36.12
CA ARG A 176 32.01 -7.60 -37.48
C ARG A 176 32.25 -8.69 -38.52
N GLY A 177 31.16 -9.22 -39.08
CA GLY A 177 31.15 -10.07 -40.27
C GLY A 177 30.96 -11.56 -40.00
N SER A 178 30.04 -12.19 -40.75
CA SER A 178 29.80 -13.63 -40.73
C SER A 178 30.62 -14.32 -41.83
N TYR A 179 31.58 -15.14 -41.45
CA TYR A 179 32.05 -16.25 -42.28
C TYR A 179 31.48 -17.55 -41.71
N PRO A 180 31.16 -18.56 -42.55
CA PRO A 180 30.23 -19.63 -42.17
C PRO A 180 30.65 -20.47 -40.97
N ASN A 181 31.95 -20.53 -40.62
CA ASN A 181 32.46 -21.33 -39.50
C ASN A 181 33.53 -20.64 -38.62
N TYR A 182 33.90 -19.40 -38.94
CA TYR A 182 34.93 -18.65 -38.20
C TYR A 182 34.44 -17.22 -37.96
N TYR A 183 34.54 -16.75 -36.72
CA TYR A 183 34.44 -15.34 -36.42
C TYR A 183 35.85 -14.82 -36.22
N THR A 184 36.31 -13.91 -37.08
CA THR A 184 37.49 -13.10 -36.77
C THR A 184 37.04 -12.08 -35.74
N VAL A 185 37.45 -12.29 -34.49
CA VAL A 185 36.86 -11.57 -33.36
C VAL A 185 37.62 -10.28 -33.04
N ALA A 186 38.87 -10.15 -33.51
CA ALA A 186 39.59 -8.89 -33.65
C ALA A 186 40.76 -9.04 -34.63
N SER A 187 41.07 -7.98 -35.39
CA SER A 187 42.30 -7.86 -36.17
C SER A 187 42.78 -6.41 -36.11
N ASP A 188 43.93 -6.17 -35.47
CA ASP A 188 44.70 -4.95 -35.70
C ASP A 188 45.77 -5.27 -36.73
N ILE A 189 45.81 -4.50 -37.80
CA ILE A 189 46.77 -4.65 -38.90
C ILE A 189 47.92 -3.65 -38.78
N THR A 190 48.00 -2.88 -37.68
CA THR A 190 49.11 -1.97 -37.46
C THR A 190 50.31 -2.72 -36.85
N ARG A 191 51.39 -2.74 -37.65
CA ARG A 191 52.81 -3.12 -37.43
C ARG A 191 53.18 -4.42 -36.67
N LEU A 192 52.30 -5.04 -35.88
CA LEU A 192 52.53 -6.29 -35.12
C LEU A 192 51.28 -7.19 -35.09
N GLY A 193 50.51 -7.19 -36.18
CA GLY A 193 49.10 -7.59 -36.19
C GLY A 193 48.76 -8.91 -35.49
N TYR A 194 47.60 -8.94 -34.85
CA TYR A 194 47.08 -10.10 -34.13
C TYR A 194 45.77 -10.58 -34.76
N VAL A 195 45.51 -11.89 -34.66
CA VAL A 195 44.25 -12.51 -35.07
C VAL A 195 43.76 -13.42 -33.96
N CYS A 196 42.50 -13.21 -33.57
CA CYS A 196 41.76 -14.13 -32.73
C CYS A 196 40.57 -14.69 -33.50
N SER A 197 40.39 -16.00 -33.45
CA SER A 197 39.19 -16.65 -33.95
C SER A 197 38.72 -17.77 -33.03
N VAL A 198 37.41 -18.02 -33.08
CA VAL A 198 36.78 -19.15 -32.38
C VAL A 198 36.04 -19.99 -33.43
N ASP A 199 36.32 -21.29 -33.44
CA ASP A 199 35.54 -22.27 -34.19
C ASP A 199 34.29 -22.65 -33.40
N LYS A 200 33.11 -22.42 -33.98
CA LYS A 200 31.81 -22.68 -33.34
C LYS A 200 31.49 -24.15 -33.14
N THR A 201 32.05 -25.02 -33.97
CA THR A 201 31.78 -26.47 -33.93
C THR A 201 32.65 -27.13 -32.87
N THR A 202 33.94 -26.77 -32.84
CA THR A 202 34.91 -27.42 -31.97
C THR A 202 35.16 -26.68 -30.65
N LEU A 203 34.74 -25.41 -30.58
CA LEU A 203 34.99 -24.47 -29.49
C LEU A 203 36.48 -24.22 -29.24
N VAL A 204 37.29 -24.36 -30.28
CA VAL A 204 38.73 -24.11 -30.22
C VAL A 204 39.00 -22.63 -30.43
N VAL A 205 39.82 -22.05 -29.55
CA VAL A 205 40.31 -20.68 -29.69
C VAL A 205 41.66 -20.69 -30.40
N THR A 206 41.76 -19.93 -31.48
CA THR A 206 42.99 -19.71 -32.22
C THR A 206 43.41 -18.26 -32.04
N ALA A 207 44.42 -18.04 -31.20
CA ALA A 207 45.09 -16.75 -31.05
C ALA A 207 46.48 -16.83 -31.70
N GLN A 208 46.76 -15.89 -32.60
CA GLN A 208 48.04 -15.77 -33.29
C GLN A 208 48.49 -14.30 -33.31
N ALA A 209 49.78 -14.06 -33.15
CA ALA A 209 50.40 -12.75 -33.30
C ALA A 209 51.47 -12.81 -34.40
N LEU A 210 51.63 -11.73 -35.16
CA LEU A 210 52.66 -11.60 -36.17
C LEU A 210 53.97 -11.15 -35.49
N ALA A 211 54.97 -12.02 -35.47
CA ALA A 211 56.31 -11.66 -35.01
C ALA A 211 57.01 -10.73 -36.01
N ASP A 212 58.06 -10.03 -35.57
CA ASP A 212 58.83 -9.07 -36.37
C ASP A 212 59.42 -9.65 -37.67
N ASN A 213 59.59 -10.97 -37.72
CA ASN A 213 60.04 -11.72 -38.89
C ASN A 213 58.90 -12.09 -39.86
N ASN A 214 57.72 -11.47 -39.73
CA ASN A 214 56.48 -11.77 -40.46
C ASN A 214 55.99 -13.22 -40.32
N THR A 215 56.34 -13.93 -39.24
CA THR A 215 55.80 -15.25 -38.95
C THR A 215 54.70 -15.19 -37.89
N TRP A 216 53.65 -15.99 -38.05
CA TRP A 216 52.60 -16.09 -37.05
C TRP A 216 53.04 -17.00 -35.91
N VAL A 217 53.05 -16.47 -34.69
CA VAL A 217 53.36 -17.20 -33.45
C VAL A 217 52.08 -17.39 -32.63
N SER A 218 51.96 -18.54 -31.97
CA SER A 218 50.82 -18.86 -31.10
C SER A 218 50.90 -18.06 -29.79
N GLY A 219 49.81 -17.39 -29.43
CA GLY A 219 49.66 -16.69 -28.15
C GLY A 219 48.82 -17.46 -27.12
N SER A 220 48.93 -17.12 -25.84
CA SER A 220 48.01 -17.60 -24.79
C SER A 220 47.03 -16.49 -24.40
N ALA A 221 45.76 -16.82 -24.23
CA ALA A 221 44.75 -15.93 -23.66
C ALA A 221 44.72 -16.11 -22.14
N ASN A 222 44.89 -15.03 -21.39
CA ASN A 222 44.85 -15.10 -19.94
C ASN A 222 43.44 -14.97 -19.35
N TYR A 223 42.48 -14.46 -20.12
CA TYR A 223 41.14 -14.14 -19.63
C TYR A 223 40.09 -14.22 -20.74
N ILE A 224 38.91 -14.75 -20.44
CA ILE A 224 37.75 -14.76 -21.35
C ILE A 224 36.56 -14.20 -20.59
N GLU A 225 35.91 -13.17 -21.14
CA GLU A 225 34.68 -12.61 -20.60
C GLU A 225 33.52 -12.95 -21.52
N ILE A 226 32.45 -13.54 -20.96
CA ILE A 226 31.20 -13.77 -21.67
C ILE A 226 30.20 -12.74 -21.16
N ALA A 227 30.07 -11.61 -21.84
CA ALA A 227 29.06 -10.61 -21.53
C ALA A 227 27.73 -10.95 -22.23
N TRP A 228 26.62 -10.68 -21.54
CA TRP A 228 25.25 -10.87 -22.02
C TRP A 228 24.57 -9.50 -22.05
N ASN A 229 23.88 -9.18 -23.14
CA ASN A 229 22.88 -8.10 -23.19
C ASN A 229 21.47 -8.66 -23.02
#